data_AF-H0I2U8-F1
#
_entry.id   AF-H0I2U8-F1
#
_cell.length_a   1.000
_cell.length_b   1.000
_cell.length_c   1.000
_cell.angle_alpha   90.00
_cell.angle_beta   90.00
_cell.angle_gamma   90.00
#
_symmetry.space_group_name_H-M   'P 1'
#
loop_
_entity.id
_entity.type
_entity.pdbx_description
1 polymer ?
#
loop_
_entity_poly.entity_id
_entity_poly.type
_entity_poly.pdbx_seq_one_letter_code
_entity_poly.pdbx_strand_id
1 'polypeptide(L)'
;MVFAQDSVGNMTEGESARQAAAEVSEADRLAHLVAENANNASSLRKMFVVNEVRVKNIRKEFPKREREVIREAVTLNQEEVDELRNAVQSNSPVFRRASEQLVDVSKVIAAEMTESDVVLYVDE
;
A
#
# COMPACT_ATOMS: atom_id res chain seq x y z
N MET A 1 50.26 -45.15 -5.42
CA MET A 1 49.68 -44.99 -6.78
C MET A 1 48.22 -45.39 -6.73
N VAL A 2 47.22 -44.77 -7.39
CA VAL A 2 46.98 -43.39 -7.87
C VAL A 2 45.42 -43.21 -7.88
N PHE A 3 44.97 -41.97 -7.78
CA PHE A 3 43.60 -41.39 -7.73
C PHE A 3 42.48 -41.84 -8.72
N ALA A 4 41.26 -41.35 -8.40
CA ALA A 4 40.14 -40.91 -9.28
C ALA A 4 39.00 -41.92 -9.64
N GLN A 5 37.73 -41.70 -9.23
CA GLN A 5 36.60 -41.00 -9.91
C GLN A 5 35.73 -41.96 -10.78
N ASP A 6 34.40 -41.82 -10.99
CA ASP A 6 33.38 -40.81 -10.61
C ASP A 6 31.93 -41.39 -10.65
N SER A 7 30.93 -40.64 -10.13
CA SER A 7 29.48 -40.66 -10.50
C SER A 7 28.65 -41.97 -10.31
N VAL A 8 27.35 -42.04 -9.97
CA VAL A 8 26.15 -41.15 -9.84
C VAL A 8 25.34 -41.70 -8.62
N GLY A 9 24.46 -41.02 -7.86
CA GLY A 9 23.98 -39.63 -7.81
C GLY A 9 22.58 -39.56 -7.11
N ASN A 10 22.23 -38.39 -6.54
CA ASN A 10 20.96 -37.97 -5.88
C ASN A 10 19.89 -39.02 -5.46
N MET A 11 19.88 -39.31 -4.15
CA MET A 11 18.63 -39.23 -3.35
C MET A 11 18.49 -37.78 -2.83
N THR A 12 17.34 -37.48 -2.19
CA THR A 12 16.89 -36.15 -1.67
C THR A 12 16.27 -35.22 -2.72
N GLU A 13 15.25 -34.41 -2.40
CA GLU A 13 14.39 -34.31 -1.21
C GLU A 13 13.07 -33.64 -1.62
N GLY A 14 12.03 -33.84 -0.80
CA GLY A 14 10.74 -33.15 -0.82
C GLY A 14 10.38 -32.27 -2.04
N GLU A 15 9.36 -32.73 -2.77
CA GLU A 15 8.27 -31.84 -3.25
C GLU A 15 7.51 -31.23 -2.07
N SER A 16 8.24 -30.62 -1.14
CA SER A 16 7.75 -29.60 -0.25
C SER A 16 7.28 -28.48 -1.15
N ALA A 17 5.99 -28.48 -1.46
CA ALA A 17 5.07 -27.39 -1.18
C ALA A 17 5.74 -26.03 -0.96
N ARG A 18 6.53 -25.57 -1.94
CA ARG A 18 6.85 -24.17 -2.09
C ARG A 18 5.56 -23.54 -2.60
N GLN A 19 4.68 -23.29 -1.64
CA GLN A 19 3.81 -22.14 -1.66
C GLN A 19 4.71 -20.94 -1.97
N ALA A 20 4.93 -20.69 -3.26
CA ALA A 20 5.03 -19.34 -3.75
C ALA A 20 3.64 -18.72 -3.50
N ALA A 21 3.39 -18.38 -2.23
CA ALA A 21 2.60 -17.20 -1.93
C ALA A 21 3.35 -16.09 -2.67
N ALA A 22 2.87 -15.76 -3.87
CA ALA A 22 3.42 -14.66 -4.64
C ALA A 22 3.40 -13.46 -3.70
N GLU A 23 4.58 -12.93 -3.39
CA GLU A 23 4.69 -11.74 -2.56
C GLU A 23 4.00 -10.62 -3.34
N VAL A 24 2.74 -10.38 -3.02
CA VAL A 24 1.90 -9.36 -3.67
C VAL A 24 2.67 -8.06 -3.53
N SER A 25 3.14 -7.52 -4.66
CA SER A 25 4.02 -6.34 -4.67
C SER A 25 3.34 -5.24 -3.87
N GLU A 26 4.12 -4.44 -3.16
CA GLU A 26 3.59 -3.28 -2.45
C GLU A 26 2.81 -2.34 -3.40
N ALA A 27 3.15 -2.36 -4.70
CA ALA A 27 2.41 -1.67 -5.75
C ALA A 27 1.01 -2.25 -6.00
N ASP A 28 0.88 -3.59 -6.08
CA ASP A 28 -0.40 -4.29 -6.22
C ASP A 28 -1.27 -4.13 -4.96
N ARG A 29 -0.65 -4.14 -3.77
CA ARG A 29 -1.34 -3.83 -2.50
C ARG A 29 -1.89 -2.41 -2.50
N LEU A 30 -1.09 -1.44 -2.95
CA LEU A 30 -1.53 -0.05 -3.02
C LEU A 30 -2.61 0.14 -4.08
N ALA A 31 -2.54 -0.55 -5.22
CA ALA A 31 -3.61 -0.61 -6.20
C ALA A 31 -4.91 -1.19 -5.62
N HIS A 32 -4.82 -2.19 -4.74
CA HIS A 32 -5.98 -2.72 -4.02
C HIS A 32 -6.56 -1.70 -3.02
N LEU A 33 -5.71 -1.06 -2.20
CA LEU A 33 -6.13 0.02 -1.28
C LEU A 33 -6.82 1.18 -2.01
N VAL A 34 -6.35 1.52 -3.22
CA VAL A 34 -6.99 2.52 -4.08
C VAL A 34 -8.43 2.11 -4.44
N ALA A 35 -8.66 0.85 -4.79
CA ALA A 35 -10.02 0.33 -5.05
C ALA A 35 -10.88 0.25 -3.78
N GLU A 36 -10.28 0.07 -2.60
CA GLU A 36 -11.00 0.09 -1.31
C GLU A 36 -11.24 1.51 -0.75
N ASN A 37 -10.83 2.57 -1.46
CA ASN A 37 -10.89 3.93 -0.94
C ASN A 37 -12.29 4.40 -0.50
N ALA A 38 -13.38 3.94 -1.12
CA ALA A 38 -14.74 4.27 -0.66
C ALA A 38 -15.08 3.66 0.71
N ASN A 39 -14.58 2.45 0.99
CA ASN A 39 -14.70 1.80 2.30
C ASN A 39 -13.85 2.56 3.33
N ASN A 40 -12.61 2.92 2.95
CA ASN A 40 -11.71 3.69 3.80
C ASN A 40 -12.29 5.08 4.11
N ALA A 41 -12.81 5.81 3.12
CA ALA A 41 -13.52 7.08 3.29
C ALA A 41 -14.70 6.96 4.27
N SER A 42 -15.50 5.90 4.14
CA SER A 42 -16.64 5.62 5.01
C SER A 42 -16.22 5.30 6.45
N SER A 43 -15.06 4.65 6.64
CA SER A 43 -14.47 4.38 7.96
C SER A 43 -13.87 5.64 8.57
N LEU A 44 -13.15 6.44 7.79
CA LEU A 44 -12.57 7.74 8.16
C LEU A 44 -13.64 8.71 8.71
N ARG A 45 -14.80 8.78 8.04
CA ARG A 45 -15.95 9.59 8.47
C ARG A 45 -16.56 9.13 9.82
N LYS A 46 -16.31 7.90 10.26
CA LYS A 46 -16.75 7.32 11.55
C LYS A 46 -15.65 7.40 12.63
N MET A 47 -14.44 7.85 12.28
CA MET A 47 -13.27 7.81 13.15
C MET A 47 -13.17 9.10 13.98
N PHE A 48 -13.62 9.04 15.24
CA PHE A 48 -13.63 10.18 16.17
C PHE A 48 -12.29 10.42 16.88
N VAL A 49 -11.44 9.40 16.95
CA VAL A 49 -10.11 9.43 17.59
C VAL A 49 -9.11 8.82 16.63
N VAL A 50 -7.93 9.44 16.53
CA VAL A 50 -6.78 8.95 15.76
C VAL A 50 -5.57 9.02 16.67
N ASN A 51 -4.78 7.96 16.75
CA ASN A 51 -3.56 7.89 17.54
C ASN A 51 -2.37 8.36 16.70
N GLU A 52 -2.15 7.77 15.53
CA GLU A 52 -1.09 8.17 14.60
C GLU A 52 -1.63 8.46 13.18
N VAL A 53 -1.04 9.45 12.50
CA VAL A 53 -1.18 9.62 11.05
C VAL A 53 0.22 9.56 10.44
N ARG A 54 0.49 8.52 9.65
CA ARG A 54 1.73 8.37 8.88
C ARG A 54 1.47 8.76 7.43
N VAL A 55 2.49 9.26 6.74
CA VAL A 55 2.38 9.63 5.32
C VAL A 55 3.50 9.01 4.52
N LYS A 56 3.15 8.30 3.44
CA LYS A 56 4.06 7.68 2.48
C LYS A 56 3.95 8.39 1.13
N ASN A 57 5.07 8.89 0.61
CA ASN A 57 5.13 9.54 -0.70
C ASN A 57 5.48 8.50 -1.77
N ILE A 58 4.55 8.21 -2.67
CA ILE A 58 4.71 7.11 -3.62
C ILE A 58 5.85 7.36 -4.64
N ARG A 59 6.21 8.62 -4.91
CA ARG A 59 7.31 8.98 -5.83
C ARG A 59 8.69 8.69 -5.25
N LYS A 60 8.79 8.62 -3.91
CA LYS A 60 10.01 8.29 -3.16
C LYS A 60 10.08 6.79 -2.85
N GLU A 61 8.94 6.21 -2.46
CA GLU A 61 8.84 4.80 -2.04
C GLU A 61 8.88 3.84 -3.24
N PHE A 62 8.25 4.18 -4.37
CA PHE A 62 8.07 3.24 -5.50
C PHE A 62 8.89 3.57 -6.76
N PRO A 63 9.53 2.57 -7.39
CA PRO A 63 10.18 2.72 -8.70
C PRO A 63 9.18 3.06 -9.80
N LYS A 64 9.67 3.62 -10.92
CA LYS A 64 8.81 4.13 -12.02
C LYS A 64 7.77 3.11 -12.51
N ARG A 65 8.18 1.85 -12.72
CA ARG A 65 7.32 0.77 -13.24
C ARG A 65 6.15 0.45 -12.32
N GLU A 66 6.37 0.48 -11.01
CA GLU A 66 5.33 0.21 -10.01
C GLU A 66 4.38 1.40 -9.86
N ARG A 67 4.90 2.63 -10.02
CA ARG A 67 4.05 3.83 -10.08
C ARG A 67 3.12 3.88 -11.29
N GLU A 68 3.43 3.19 -12.38
CA GLU A 68 2.51 3.05 -13.51
C GLU A 68 1.28 2.22 -13.12
N VAL A 69 1.48 1.09 -12.42
CA VAL A 69 0.39 0.25 -11.86
C VAL A 69 -0.47 1.04 -10.88
N ILE A 70 0.16 1.76 -9.94
CA ILE A 70 -0.55 2.59 -8.96
C ILE A 70 -1.34 3.72 -9.66
N ARG A 71 -0.75 4.38 -10.68
CA ARG A 71 -1.43 5.43 -11.44
C ARG A 71 -2.60 4.88 -12.26
N GLU A 72 -2.48 3.70 -12.85
CA GLU A 72 -3.57 3.04 -13.56
C GLU A 72 -4.73 2.75 -12.59
N ALA A 73 -4.46 2.18 -11.42
CA ALA A 73 -5.46 1.97 -10.38
C ALA A 73 -6.15 3.28 -9.93
N VAL A 74 -5.38 4.36 -9.71
CA VAL A 74 -5.94 5.69 -9.36
C VAL A 74 -6.81 6.25 -10.48
N THR A 75 -6.42 6.05 -11.74
CA THR A 75 -7.21 6.52 -12.91
C THR A 75 -8.51 5.74 -13.06
N LEU A 76 -8.50 4.44 -12.74
CA LEU A 76 -9.68 3.57 -12.80
C LEU A 76 -10.66 3.78 -11.63
N ASN A 77 -10.17 4.15 -10.45
CA ASN A 77 -10.97 4.35 -9.22
C ASN A 77 -10.94 5.84 -8.78
N GLN A 78 -11.02 6.76 -9.75
CA GLN A 78 -10.85 8.19 -9.49
C GLN A 78 -11.97 8.75 -8.59
N GLU A 79 -13.19 8.21 -8.68
CA GLU A 79 -14.32 8.63 -7.84
C GLU A 79 -14.09 8.24 -6.37
N GLU A 80 -13.60 7.02 -6.10
CA GLU A 80 -13.27 6.51 -4.77
C GLU A 80 -12.09 7.28 -4.14
N VAL A 81 -11.08 7.61 -4.96
CA VAL A 81 -9.95 8.48 -4.56
C VAL A 81 -10.44 9.86 -4.12
N ASP A 82 -11.37 10.47 -4.87
CA ASP A 82 -11.93 11.78 -4.52
C ASP A 82 -12.90 11.71 -3.32
N GLU A 83 -13.66 10.61 -3.15
CA GLU A 83 -14.41 10.33 -1.93
C GLU A 83 -13.54 10.27 -0.67
N LEU A 84 -12.36 9.63 -0.78
CA LEU A 84 -11.36 9.58 0.28
C LEU A 84 -10.78 10.96 0.56
N ARG A 85 -10.37 11.71 -0.46
CA ARG A 85 -9.85 13.09 -0.30
C ARG A 85 -10.86 13.96 0.43
N ASN A 86 -12.14 13.91 0.04
CA ASN A 86 -13.21 14.62 0.71
C ASN A 86 -13.39 14.18 2.17
N ALA A 87 -13.32 12.87 2.45
CA ALA A 87 -13.38 12.35 3.83
C ALA A 87 -12.21 12.82 4.70
N VAL A 88 -10.99 12.82 4.16
CA VAL A 88 -9.81 13.36 4.84
C VAL A 88 -10.00 14.86 5.08
N GLN A 89 -10.37 15.66 4.07
CA GLN A 89 -10.50 17.12 4.14
C GLN A 89 -11.63 17.64 5.06
N SER A 90 -12.62 16.81 5.42
CA SER A 90 -13.84 17.22 6.14
C SER A 90 -13.65 17.56 7.64
N ASN A 91 -12.61 18.32 7.99
CA ASN A 91 -12.24 18.68 9.38
C ASN A 91 -12.13 17.46 10.33
N SER A 92 -11.70 16.32 9.78
CA SER A 92 -11.47 15.09 10.52
C SER A 92 -10.25 15.22 11.47
N PRO A 93 -10.11 14.37 12.50
CA PRO A 93 -8.88 14.31 13.29
C PRO A 93 -7.64 14.00 12.43
N VAL A 94 -7.82 13.24 11.33
CA VAL A 94 -6.78 12.96 10.33
C VAL A 94 -6.36 14.24 9.61
N PHE A 95 -7.29 15.12 9.20
CA PHE A 95 -6.96 16.40 8.57
C PHE A 95 -6.02 17.24 9.41
N ARG A 96 -6.31 17.34 10.71
CA ARG A 96 -5.52 18.17 11.65
C ARG A 96 -4.10 17.62 11.77
N ARG A 97 -3.96 16.32 12.02
CA ARG A 97 -2.67 15.61 12.10
C ARG A 97 -1.86 15.65 10.81
N ALA A 98 -2.51 15.59 9.65
CA ALA A 98 -1.85 15.74 8.36
C ALA A 98 -1.39 17.19 8.12
N SER A 99 -2.22 18.17 8.48
CA SER A 99 -1.89 19.61 8.39
C SER A 99 -0.75 20.01 9.33
N GLU A 100 -0.72 19.47 10.55
CA GLU A 100 0.38 19.62 11.52
C GLU A 100 1.71 19.09 10.96
N GLN A 101 1.67 18.07 10.10
CA GLN A 101 2.82 17.49 9.39
C GLN A 101 3.11 18.18 8.04
N LEU A 102 2.41 19.28 7.71
CA LEU A 102 2.51 20.02 6.44
C LEU A 102 2.20 19.19 5.19
N VAL A 103 1.35 18.17 5.34
CA VAL A 103 0.99 17.23 4.26
C VAL A 103 -0.10 17.83 3.36
N ASP A 104 0.14 17.84 2.06
CA ASP A 104 -0.84 18.25 1.07
C ASP A 104 -1.89 17.15 0.85
N VAL A 105 -3.00 17.23 1.60
CA VAL A 105 -4.09 16.24 1.53
C VAL A 105 -4.83 16.22 0.17
N SER A 106 -4.61 17.21 -0.72
CA SER A 106 -5.16 17.15 -2.09
C SER A 106 -4.49 16.07 -2.94
N LYS A 107 -3.28 15.64 -2.56
CA LYS A 107 -2.48 14.64 -3.27
C LYS A 107 -2.62 13.23 -2.71
N VAL A 108 -3.47 13.01 -1.70
CA VAL A 108 -3.80 11.66 -1.21
C VAL A 108 -4.38 10.86 -2.38
N ILE A 109 -3.89 9.65 -2.58
CA ILE A 109 -4.40 8.69 -3.56
C ILE A 109 -4.93 7.41 -2.92
N ALA A 110 -4.48 7.08 -1.70
CA ALA A 110 -5.04 5.98 -0.93
C ALA A 110 -4.88 6.23 0.56
N ALA A 111 -5.68 5.51 1.36
CA ALA A 111 -5.48 5.41 2.79
C ALA A 111 -5.53 3.94 3.20
N GLU A 112 -4.67 3.58 4.15
CA GLU A 112 -4.74 2.34 4.90
C GLU A 112 -5.09 2.69 6.34
N MET A 113 -6.01 1.94 6.95
CA MET A 113 -6.57 2.27 8.25
C MET A 113 -6.56 1.06 9.19
N THR A 114 -6.22 1.30 10.45
CA THR A 114 -6.44 0.36 11.55
C THR A 114 -7.56 0.89 12.46
N GLU A 115 -7.75 0.30 13.65
CA GLU A 115 -8.71 0.79 14.65
C GLU A 115 -8.45 2.25 15.10
N SER A 116 -7.22 2.75 14.99
CA SER A 116 -6.86 4.10 15.47
C SER A 116 -5.74 4.78 14.71
N ASP A 117 -5.06 4.11 13.78
CA ASP A 117 -3.96 4.69 13.01
C ASP A 117 -4.32 4.76 11.53
N VAL A 118 -3.79 5.79 10.85
CA VAL A 118 -4.05 6.04 9.42
C VAL A 118 -2.74 6.24 8.69
N VAL A 119 -2.52 5.51 7.60
CA VAL A 119 -1.42 5.74 6.66
C VAL A 119 -2.00 6.37 5.40
N LEU A 120 -1.61 7.61 5.10
CA LEU A 120 -1.98 8.30 3.87
C LEU A 120 -0.89 8.10 2.81
N TYR A 121 -1.28 7.65 1.63
CA TYR A 121 -0.39 7.52 0.47
C TYR A 121 -0.60 8.73 -0.46
N VAL A 122 0.46 9.48 -0.75
CA VAL A 122 0.41 10.73 -1.54
C VAL A 122 1.27 10.70 -2.80
N ASP A 123 0.81 11.30 -3.90
CA ASP A 123 1.59 11.50 -5.14
C ASP A 123 2.27 12.87 -5.18
N GLU A 124 3.46 12.98 -4.57
CA GLU A 124 4.25 14.21 -4.40
C GLU A 124 5.61 14.22 -5.09
#